data_AF-A0A9X2EAV4-F1
#
_entry.id   AF-A0A9X2EAV4-F1
#
_cell.length_a   1.000
_cell.length_b   1.000
_cell.length_c   1.000
_cell.angle_alpha   90.00
_cell.angle_beta   90.00
_cell.angle_gamma   90.00
#
_symmetry.space_group_name_H-M   'P 1'
#
loop_
_entity.id
_entity.type
_entity.pdbx_description
1 polymer ?
#
loop_
_entity_poly.entity_id
_entity_poly.type
_entity_poly.pdbx_seq_one_letter_code
_entity_poly.pdbx_strand_id
1 'polypeptide(L)'
;MTWEELENLPEEIAGQIELWNGRVVWVRRGPAEHQEFTNLMWSGLRRCARDEMARQPEQCWRVHTETNVFLAQSGKNDFVTPDFLIHRCLPQPYQDVRADDVLLVGEVLSPTNTQTDIDDKKARYAAVGIPWYWEVTLERTRSAIAMVRAYALETDHGKLPPGVHPLYPANYLLTGKWTPKDSDGIVAALPFPIRIPWSELEF
;
A
#
# COMPACT_ATOMS: atom_id res chain seq x y z
N MET A 1 -1.48 -14.24 -19.15
CA MET A 1 -1.41 -12.93 -19.81
C MET A 1 -0.04 -12.33 -19.51
N THR A 2 0.66 -11.86 -20.53
CA THR A 2 1.90 -11.10 -20.38
C THR A 2 1.61 -9.61 -20.23
N TRP A 3 2.59 -8.83 -19.78
CA TRP A 3 2.52 -7.38 -19.76
C TRP A 3 2.29 -6.79 -21.15
N GLU A 4 2.98 -7.30 -22.17
CA GLU A 4 2.79 -6.86 -23.57
C GLU A 4 1.36 -7.13 -24.06
N GLU A 5 0.76 -8.26 -23.67
CA GLU A 5 -0.65 -8.55 -23.98
C GLU A 5 -1.61 -7.59 -23.26
N LEU A 6 -1.31 -7.23 -22.00
CA LEU A 6 -2.08 -6.26 -21.22
C LEU A 6 -2.02 -4.85 -21.85
N GLU A 7 -0.85 -4.40 -22.30
CA GLU A 7 -0.65 -3.09 -22.95
C GLU A 7 -1.42 -2.95 -24.27
N ASN A 8 -1.76 -4.07 -24.91
CA ASN A 8 -2.57 -4.08 -26.14
C ASN A 8 -4.08 -4.00 -25.86
N LEU A 9 -4.52 -4.05 -24.59
CA LEU A 9 -5.92 -3.86 -24.24
C LEU A 9 -6.30 -2.37 -24.23
N PRO A 10 -7.59 -2.03 -24.46
CA PRO A 10 -8.09 -0.69 -24.21
C PRO A 10 -7.75 -0.23 -22.78
N GLU A 11 -7.38 1.05 -22.62
CA GLU A 11 -6.94 1.61 -21.34
C GLU A 11 -7.99 1.42 -20.23
N GLU A 12 -9.28 1.49 -20.59
CA GLU A 12 -10.39 1.31 -19.66
C GLU A 12 -10.45 -0.11 -19.09
N ILE A 13 -9.95 -1.10 -19.84
CA ILE A 13 -9.86 -2.50 -19.45
C ILE A 13 -8.55 -2.76 -18.73
N ALA A 14 -7.43 -2.31 -19.30
CA ALA A 14 -6.09 -2.52 -18.72
C ALA A 14 -5.98 -1.92 -17.32
N GLY A 15 -6.56 -0.72 -17.10
CA GLY A 15 -6.60 -0.07 -15.79
C GLY A 15 -7.47 -0.75 -14.73
N GLN A 16 -8.13 -1.87 -15.06
CA GLN A 16 -8.90 -2.69 -14.11
C GLN A 16 -8.25 -4.05 -13.88
N ILE A 17 -7.01 -4.25 -14.34
CA ILE A 17 -6.33 -5.54 -14.30
C ILE A 17 -5.00 -5.41 -13.55
N GLU A 18 -4.81 -6.28 -12.57
CA GLU A 18 -3.49 -6.65 -12.05
C GLU A 18 -3.05 -8.00 -12.63
N LEU A 19 -1.74 -8.17 -12.81
CA LEU A 19 -1.16 -9.47 -13.16
C LEU A 19 -0.45 -10.06 -11.95
N TRP A 20 -0.94 -11.20 -11.48
CA TRP A 20 -0.32 -11.96 -10.40
C TRP A 20 0.39 -13.16 -11.00
N ASN A 21 1.69 -13.04 -11.27
CA ASN A 21 2.48 -14.03 -12.01
C ASN A 21 1.81 -14.43 -13.34
N GLY A 22 1.32 -13.44 -14.10
CA GLY A 22 0.64 -13.62 -15.38
C GLY A 22 -0.83 -14.08 -15.29
N ARG A 23 -1.35 -14.32 -14.07
CA ARG A 23 -2.78 -14.51 -13.82
C ARG A 23 -3.48 -13.15 -13.80
N VAL A 24 -4.55 -13.03 -14.58
CA VAL A 24 -5.39 -11.81 -14.61
C VAL A 24 -6.24 -11.76 -13.33
N VAL A 25 -6.12 -10.65 -12.61
CA VAL A 25 -6.94 -10.31 -11.45
C VAL A 25 -7.66 -9.00 -11.73
N TRP A 26 -8.99 -9.01 -11.61
CA TRP A 26 -9.81 -7.84 -11.86
C TRP A 26 -9.90 -6.98 -10.60
N VAL A 27 -9.40 -5.75 -10.69
CA VAL A 27 -9.54 -4.74 -9.65
C VAL A 27 -10.83 -3.98 -9.90
N ARG A 28 -11.74 -3.98 -8.92
CA ARG A 28 -12.96 -3.18 -9.00
C ARG A 28 -12.63 -1.75 -8.63
N ARG A 29 -13.14 -0.79 -9.41
CA ARG A 29 -13.16 0.61 -8.96
C ARG A 29 -14.04 0.71 -7.72
N GLY A 30 -13.46 1.19 -6.63
CA GLY A 30 -14.19 1.47 -5.40
C GLY A 30 -15.22 2.59 -5.59
N PRO A 31 -16.09 2.82 -4.59
CA PRO A 31 -16.96 4.00 -4.57
C PRO A 31 -16.13 5.30 -4.58
N ALA A 32 -16.74 6.46 -4.88
CA ALA A 32 -16.01 7.72 -4.98
C ALA A 32 -15.23 8.06 -3.69
N GLU A 33 -15.78 7.69 -2.54
CA GLU A 33 -15.15 7.82 -1.22
C GLU A 33 -13.82 7.07 -1.14
N HIS A 34 -13.67 5.94 -1.83
CA HIS A 34 -12.39 5.22 -1.89
C HIS A 34 -11.30 6.11 -2.49
N GLN A 35 -11.58 6.75 -3.63
CA GLN A 35 -10.63 7.67 -4.25
C GLN A 35 -10.37 8.90 -3.37
N GLU A 36 -11.42 9.44 -2.75
CA GLU A 36 -11.31 10.60 -1.88
C GLU A 36 -10.34 10.32 -0.72
N PHE A 37 -10.55 9.23 0.02
CA PHE A 37 -9.69 8.89 1.16
C PHE A 37 -8.28 8.46 0.74
N THR A 38 -8.12 7.84 -0.43
CA THR A 38 -6.80 7.62 -1.04
C THR A 38 -6.06 8.93 -1.27
N ASN A 39 -6.74 9.94 -1.83
CA ASN A 39 -6.15 11.26 -2.09
C ASN A 39 -5.81 12.01 -0.79
N LEU A 40 -6.68 11.94 0.23
CA LEU A 40 -6.44 12.56 1.54
C LEU A 40 -5.22 11.93 2.23
N MET A 41 -5.12 10.60 2.23
CA MET A 41 -3.96 9.87 2.75
C MET A 41 -2.68 10.25 2.01
N TRP A 42 -2.72 10.26 0.67
CA TRP A 42 -1.60 10.71 -0.15
C TRP A 42 -1.16 12.13 0.21
N SER A 43 -2.10 13.06 0.36
CA SER A 43 -1.82 14.47 0.68
C SER A 43 -1.11 14.60 2.03
N GLY A 44 -1.64 13.95 3.08
CA GLY A 44 -1.06 13.96 4.42
C GLY A 44 0.34 13.34 4.46
N LEU A 45 0.52 12.18 3.81
CA LEU A 45 1.83 11.51 3.70
C LEU A 45 2.83 12.34 2.91
N ARG A 46 2.40 12.95 1.79
CA ARG A 46 3.25 13.80 0.95
C ARG A 46 3.71 15.05 1.69
N ARG A 47 2.85 15.67 2.52
CA ARG A 47 3.28 16.76 3.38
C ARG A 47 4.37 16.28 4.36
N CYS A 48 4.12 15.19 5.09
CA CYS A 48 5.09 14.67 6.05
C CYS A 48 6.45 14.34 5.39
N ALA A 49 6.42 13.71 4.21
CA ALA A 49 7.62 13.42 3.43
C ALA A 49 8.39 14.69 3.05
N ARG A 50 7.68 15.74 2.61
CA ARG A 50 8.30 17.02 2.24
C ARG A 50 8.92 17.73 3.45
N ASP A 51 8.21 17.75 4.57
CA ASP A 51 8.69 18.37 5.80
C ASP A 51 9.95 17.67 6.30
N GLU A 52 10.01 16.34 6.20
CA GLU A 52 11.19 15.58 6.61
C GLU A 52 12.36 15.74 5.63
N MET A 53 12.13 15.72 4.31
CA MET A 53 13.20 16.01 3.34
C MET A 53 13.77 17.42 3.47
N ALA A 54 12.98 18.39 3.95
CA ALA A 54 13.48 19.73 4.25
C ALA A 54 14.44 19.73 5.47
N ARG A 55 14.29 18.77 6.40
CA ARG A 55 15.18 18.59 7.55
C ARG A 55 16.37 17.68 7.26
N GLN A 56 16.19 16.71 6.37
CA GLN A 56 17.19 15.71 5.97
C GLN A 56 17.30 15.66 4.44
N PRO A 57 17.99 16.64 3.81
CA PRO A 57 18.04 16.77 2.34
C PRO A 57 18.74 15.62 1.61
N GLU A 58 19.51 14.81 2.33
CA GLU A 58 20.17 13.60 1.81
C GLU A 58 19.19 12.44 1.61
N GLN A 59 18.02 12.47 2.28
CA GLN A 59 16.97 11.49 2.09
C GLN A 59 15.99 11.97 1.02
N CYS A 60 15.48 11.03 0.22
CA CYS A 60 14.57 11.35 -0.88
C CYS A 60 13.44 10.33 -0.95
N TRP A 61 12.23 10.79 -0.65
CA TRP A 61 11.01 10.00 -0.70
C TRP A 61 9.99 10.58 -1.67
N ARG A 62 9.23 9.69 -2.29
CA ARG A 62 8.09 10.02 -3.14
C ARG A 62 6.86 9.32 -2.60
N VAL A 63 5.72 10.02 -2.69
CA VAL A 63 4.41 9.50 -2.30
C VAL A 63 3.51 9.55 -3.52
N HIS A 64 2.93 8.41 -3.87
CA HIS A 64 2.12 8.22 -5.06
C HIS A 64 0.82 7.50 -4.74
N THR A 65 -0.15 7.62 -5.64
CA THR A 65 -1.40 6.87 -5.64
C THR A 65 -1.45 5.96 -6.87
N GLU A 66 -2.18 4.86 -6.79
CA GLU A 66 -2.54 3.99 -7.93
C GLU A 66 -1.39 3.68 -8.90
N THR A 67 -0.17 3.50 -8.38
CA THR A 67 1.03 3.24 -9.19
C THR A 67 1.42 1.78 -9.08
N ASN A 68 1.62 1.13 -10.22
CA ASN A 68 2.02 -0.28 -10.27
C ASN A 68 3.35 -0.50 -9.56
N VAL A 69 3.37 -1.45 -8.63
CA VAL A 69 4.59 -1.97 -7.99
C VAL A 69 4.86 -3.34 -8.58
N PHE A 70 5.96 -3.45 -9.33
CA PHE A 70 6.37 -4.73 -9.91
C PHE A 70 7.14 -5.55 -8.87
N LEU A 71 6.64 -6.76 -8.62
CA LEU A 71 7.06 -7.64 -7.55
C LEU A 71 8.30 -8.45 -7.90
N ALA A 72 8.49 -8.77 -9.18
CA ALA A 72 9.67 -9.46 -9.67
C ALA A 72 10.84 -8.49 -9.88
N GLN A 73 12.08 -8.98 -9.65
CA GLN A 73 13.32 -8.24 -9.96
C GLN A 73 13.43 -7.86 -11.44
N SER A 74 12.85 -8.67 -12.33
CA SER A 74 12.82 -8.43 -13.76
C SER A 74 11.46 -8.81 -14.35
N GLY A 75 11.09 -8.19 -15.47
CA GLY A 75 9.79 -8.41 -16.11
C GLY A 75 8.67 -7.63 -15.43
N LYS A 76 7.47 -7.70 -16.01
CA LYS A 76 6.30 -6.90 -15.60
C LYS A 76 5.01 -7.72 -15.45
N ASN A 77 5.12 -9.04 -15.60
CA ASN A 77 3.98 -9.94 -15.52
C ASN A 77 3.54 -10.21 -14.08
N ASP A 78 4.24 -9.63 -13.10
CA ASP A 78 3.88 -9.74 -11.70
C ASP A 78 3.89 -8.37 -11.00
N PHE A 79 2.72 -7.81 -10.77
CA PHE A 79 2.54 -6.52 -10.12
C PHE A 79 1.25 -6.44 -9.31
N VAL A 80 1.19 -5.42 -8.49
CA VAL A 80 0.04 -4.98 -7.69
C VAL A 80 -0.04 -3.46 -7.74
N THR A 81 -1.24 -2.93 -7.55
CA THR A 81 -1.50 -1.50 -7.56
C THR A 81 -2.04 -1.12 -6.19
N PRO A 82 -1.17 -0.70 -5.24
CA PRO A 82 -1.64 -0.17 -3.97
C PRO A 82 -2.35 1.17 -4.18
N ASP A 83 -3.30 1.48 -3.30
CA ASP A 83 -4.03 2.75 -3.37
C ASP A 83 -3.11 3.94 -3.14
N PHE A 84 -2.20 3.81 -2.17
CA PHE A 84 -1.11 4.76 -1.96
C PHE A 84 0.19 4.03 -1.58
N LEU A 85 1.32 4.67 -1.87
CA LEU A 85 2.63 4.14 -1.53
C LEU A 85 3.65 5.24 -1.23
N ILE A 86 4.70 4.84 -0.53
CA ILE A 86 5.93 5.62 -0.31
C ILE A 86 7.09 4.81 -0.88
N HIS A 87 7.90 5.42 -1.74
CA HIS A 87 9.12 4.81 -2.26
C HIS A 87 10.29 5.79 -2.23
N ARG A 88 11.51 5.26 -2.34
CA ARG A 88 12.72 6.07 -2.52
C ARG A 88 12.74 6.72 -3.89
N CYS A 89 13.38 7.87 -4.01
CA CYS A 89 13.57 8.48 -5.33
C CYS A 89 14.34 7.56 -6.27
N LEU A 90 13.78 7.35 -7.46
CA LEU A 90 14.39 6.52 -8.49
C LEU A 90 15.49 7.30 -9.21
N PRO A 91 16.55 6.63 -9.71
CA PRO A 91 17.67 7.29 -10.38
C PRO A 91 17.29 7.90 -11.74
N GLN A 92 16.23 7.42 -12.38
CA GLN A 92 15.78 7.89 -13.69
C GLN A 92 14.29 8.28 -13.67
N PRO A 93 13.89 9.30 -14.44
CA PRO A 93 12.48 9.64 -14.62
C PRO A 93 11.74 8.52 -15.36
N TYR A 94 10.46 8.33 -15.05
CA TYR A 94 9.58 7.31 -15.66
C TYR A 94 10.05 5.86 -15.46
N GLN A 95 10.99 5.62 -14.56
CA GLN A 95 11.38 4.27 -14.18
C GLN A 95 10.22 3.60 -13.44
N ASP A 96 10.02 2.31 -13.72
CA ASP A 96 9.05 1.48 -13.02
C ASP A 96 9.40 1.37 -11.53
N VAL A 97 8.37 1.45 -10.66
CA VAL A 97 8.55 1.23 -9.23
C VAL A 97 8.67 -0.26 -8.95
N ARG A 98 9.79 -0.69 -8.36
CA ARG A 98 10.03 -2.08 -7.94
C ARG A 98 9.85 -2.22 -6.44
N ALA A 99 9.53 -3.44 -5.99
CA ALA A 99 9.33 -3.73 -4.57
C ALA A 99 10.48 -3.23 -3.67
N ASP A 100 11.73 -3.37 -4.11
CA ASP A 100 12.93 -2.93 -3.36
C ASP A 100 13.01 -1.41 -3.15
N ASP A 101 12.36 -0.62 -4.01
CA ASP A 101 12.28 0.84 -3.89
C ASP A 101 11.21 1.28 -2.89
N VAL A 102 10.22 0.42 -2.62
CA VAL A 102 9.03 0.74 -1.83
C VAL A 102 9.30 0.56 -0.35
N LEU A 103 8.92 1.58 0.43
CA LEU A 103 9.03 1.58 1.88
C LEU A 103 7.69 1.25 2.53
N LEU A 104 6.60 1.75 1.95
CA LEU A 104 5.25 1.60 2.48
C LEU A 104 4.27 1.43 1.33
N VAL A 105 3.33 0.51 1.49
CA VAL A 105 2.11 0.45 0.67
C VAL A 105 0.89 0.52 1.57
N GLY A 106 -0.20 1.06 1.03
CA GLY A 106 -1.46 1.21 1.76
C GLY A 106 -2.67 0.92 0.91
N GLU A 107 -3.68 0.33 1.56
CA GLU A 107 -4.96 -0.06 0.97
C GLU A 107 -6.10 0.62 1.73
N VAL A 108 -7.02 1.22 0.99
CA VAL A 108 -8.28 1.78 1.46
C VAL A 108 -9.36 0.71 1.33
N LEU A 109 -9.67 0.09 2.47
CA LEU A 109 -10.61 -1.01 2.54
C LEU A 109 -12.04 -0.49 2.51
N SER A 110 -12.74 -0.83 1.43
CA SER A 110 -14.18 -0.64 1.27
C SER A 110 -14.96 -1.87 1.78
N PRO A 111 -16.27 -1.74 2.06
CA PRO A 111 -17.11 -2.87 2.47
C PRO A 111 -17.19 -4.01 1.44
N THR A 112 -16.79 -3.77 0.18
CA THR A 112 -16.81 -4.79 -0.89
C THR A 112 -15.54 -5.62 -0.97
N ASN A 113 -14.46 -5.23 -0.29
CA ASN A 113 -13.24 -6.05 -0.24
C ASN A 113 -13.52 -7.29 0.61
N THR A 114 -13.26 -8.48 0.06
CA THR A 114 -13.35 -9.71 0.85
C THR A 114 -12.11 -9.89 1.70
N GLN A 115 -12.23 -10.56 2.84
CA GLN A 115 -11.09 -10.85 3.71
C GLN A 115 -10.00 -11.63 2.95
N THR A 116 -10.40 -12.58 2.10
CA THR A 116 -9.47 -13.36 1.27
C THR A 116 -8.67 -12.47 0.33
N ASP A 117 -9.32 -11.53 -0.38
CA ASP A 117 -8.61 -10.63 -1.31
C ASP A 117 -7.60 -9.74 -0.57
N ILE A 118 -7.97 -9.28 0.63
CA ILE A 118 -7.10 -8.47 1.50
C ILE A 118 -5.89 -9.30 1.94
N ASP A 119 -6.12 -10.51 2.46
CA ASP A 119 -5.07 -11.39 2.97
C ASP A 119 -4.12 -11.83 1.86
N ASP A 120 -4.64 -12.15 0.68
CA ASP A 120 -3.85 -12.52 -0.50
C ASP A 120 -2.96 -11.34 -0.92
N LYS A 121 -3.53 -10.14 -1.11
CA LYS A 121 -2.75 -8.95 -1.53
C LYS A 121 -1.68 -8.58 -0.50
N LYS A 122 -2.04 -8.61 0.79
CA LYS A 122 -1.12 -8.39 1.92
C LYS A 122 0.03 -9.40 1.93
N ALA A 123 -0.24 -10.68 1.69
CA ALA A 123 0.80 -11.70 1.63
C ALA A 123 1.77 -11.49 0.46
N ARG A 124 1.28 -10.97 -0.69
CA ARG A 124 2.14 -10.63 -1.84
C ARG A 124 3.13 -9.51 -1.51
N TYR A 125 2.67 -8.46 -0.84
CA TYR A 125 3.55 -7.39 -0.36
C TYR A 125 4.60 -7.90 0.62
N ALA A 126 4.20 -8.77 1.55
CA ALA A 126 5.12 -9.36 2.51
C ALA A 126 6.17 -10.25 1.83
N ALA A 127 5.76 -11.05 0.84
CA ALA A 127 6.63 -11.99 0.13
C ALA A 127 7.79 -11.31 -0.62
N VAL A 128 7.61 -10.04 -1.04
CA VAL A 128 8.67 -9.25 -1.69
C VAL A 128 9.39 -8.29 -0.74
N GLY A 129 9.11 -8.36 0.56
CA GLY A 129 9.89 -7.65 1.56
C GLY A 129 9.54 -6.17 1.75
N ILE A 130 8.34 -5.71 1.33
CA ILE A 130 7.96 -4.31 1.57
C ILE A 130 7.85 -4.04 3.08
N PRO A 131 8.56 -3.07 3.66
CA PRO A 131 8.67 -2.95 5.12
C PRO A 131 7.37 -2.61 5.84
N TRP A 132 6.53 -1.74 5.27
CA TRP A 132 5.33 -1.23 5.91
C TRP A 132 4.09 -1.47 5.05
N TYR A 133 3.04 -1.98 5.70
CA TYR A 133 1.73 -2.17 5.10
C TYR A 133 0.66 -1.46 5.93
N TRP A 134 -0.16 -0.62 5.30
CA TRP A 134 -1.20 0.14 5.99
C TRP A 134 -2.59 -0.23 5.47
N GLU A 135 -3.54 -0.39 6.37
CA GLU A 135 -4.96 -0.60 6.05
C GLU A 135 -5.75 0.61 6.55
N VAL A 136 -6.51 1.25 5.67
CA VAL A 136 -7.43 2.35 5.99
C VAL A 136 -8.84 1.82 5.84
N THR A 137 -9.54 1.61 6.95
CA THR A 137 -10.94 1.15 6.93
C THR A 137 -11.88 2.35 6.91
N LEU A 138 -12.78 2.40 5.94
CA LEU A 138 -13.81 3.44 5.85
C LEU A 138 -15.05 3.09 6.70
N GLU A 139 -15.77 4.11 7.18
CA GLU A 139 -17.07 3.92 7.82
C GLU A 139 -18.12 3.46 6.81
N ARG A 140 -19.08 2.63 7.26
CA ARG A 140 -20.12 2.07 6.39
C ARG A 140 -21.24 3.05 6.04
N THR A 141 -21.47 4.05 6.90
CA THR A 141 -22.65 4.92 6.84
C THR A 141 -22.30 6.40 6.72
N ARG A 142 -21.01 6.74 6.79
CA ARG A 142 -20.49 8.11 6.70
C ARG A 142 -19.25 8.11 5.82
N SER A 143 -19.07 9.16 5.03
CA SER A 143 -17.82 9.40 4.32
C SER A 143 -16.76 9.84 5.33
N ALA A 144 -16.13 8.86 6.00
CA ALA A 144 -15.11 9.07 7.02
C ALA A 144 -14.22 7.82 7.17
N ILE A 145 -13.00 8.02 7.66
CA ILE A 145 -12.14 6.92 8.09
C ILE A 145 -12.62 6.40 9.45
N ALA A 146 -12.90 5.09 9.53
CA ALA A 146 -13.21 4.42 10.78
C ALA A 146 -11.95 4.11 11.60
N MET A 147 -10.88 3.69 10.91
CA MET A 147 -9.67 3.19 11.54
C MET A 147 -8.52 3.13 10.55
N VAL A 148 -7.30 3.36 11.03
CA VAL A 148 -6.06 3.05 10.31
C VAL A 148 -5.27 2.01 11.12
N ARG A 149 -4.77 0.98 10.44
CA ARG A 149 -3.83 0.01 11.00
C ARG A 149 -2.51 0.07 10.24
N ALA A 150 -1.42 0.08 10.98
CA ALA A 150 -0.08 -0.04 10.43
C ALA A 150 0.51 -1.39 10.84
N TYR A 151 1.14 -2.04 9.87
CA TYR A 151 1.83 -3.28 10.06
C TYR A 151 3.29 -3.17 9.61
N ALA A 152 4.18 -3.81 10.37
CA ALA A 152 5.59 -3.95 10.03
C ALA A 152 5.86 -5.37 9.52
N LEU A 153 6.71 -5.50 8.51
CA LEU A 153 7.14 -6.79 8.02
C LEU A 153 7.86 -7.56 9.13
N GLU A 154 7.46 -8.81 9.35
CA GLU A 154 8.16 -9.74 10.23
C GLU A 154 9.48 -10.17 9.56
N THR A 155 10.60 -9.80 10.16
CA THR A 155 11.94 -10.18 9.68
C THR A 155 12.45 -11.48 10.28
N ASP A 156 11.88 -11.92 11.41
CA ASP A 156 12.24 -13.15 12.10
C ASP A 156 11.03 -14.06 12.23
N HIS A 157 11.14 -15.29 11.72
CA HIS A 157 10.02 -16.23 11.77
C HIS A 157 9.78 -16.75 13.19
N GLY A 158 8.51 -16.80 13.58
CA GLY A 158 8.07 -17.54 14.76
C GLY A 158 8.46 -19.03 14.67
N LYS A 159 8.76 -19.65 15.82
CA LYS A 159 9.03 -21.09 15.89
C LYS A 159 7.73 -21.87 15.68
N LEU A 160 7.65 -22.62 14.59
CA LEU A 160 6.53 -23.51 14.30
C LEU A 160 6.83 -24.95 14.77
N PRO A 161 5.82 -25.73 15.20
CA PRO A 161 6.00 -27.14 15.51
C PRO A 161 6.54 -27.95 14.33
N PRO A 162 7.26 -29.06 14.56
CA PRO A 162 7.74 -29.93 13.49
C PRO A 162 6.60 -30.36 12.56
N GLY A 163 6.81 -30.22 11.25
CA GLY A 163 5.83 -30.57 10.22
C GLY A 163 4.78 -29.50 9.92
N VAL A 164 4.77 -28.36 10.62
CA VAL A 164 3.92 -27.21 10.31
C VAL A 164 4.67 -26.25 9.39
N HIS A 165 4.10 -25.99 8.22
CA HIS A 165 4.62 -25.00 7.27
C HIS A 165 3.67 -23.82 7.20
N PRO A 166 4.17 -22.57 7.26
CA PRO A 166 3.30 -21.42 7.12
C PRO A 166 2.77 -21.37 5.69
N LEU A 167 1.51 -20.96 5.53
CA LEU A 167 0.93 -20.72 4.21
C LEU A 167 1.67 -19.59 3.49
N TYR A 168 2.04 -18.55 4.25
CA TYR A 168 2.81 -17.41 3.76
C TYR A 168 4.16 -17.34 4.49
N PRO A 169 5.29 -17.39 3.77
CA PRO A 169 6.61 -17.43 4.39
C PRO A 169 6.98 -16.11 5.06
N ALA A 170 6.42 -14.98 4.61
CA ALA A 170 6.59 -13.66 5.21
C ALA A 170 5.22 -13.12 5.65
N ASN A 171 5.19 -12.45 6.81
CA ASN A 171 3.96 -11.93 7.40
C ASN A 171 4.15 -10.51 7.93
N TYR A 172 3.03 -9.84 8.15
CA TYR A 172 2.99 -8.49 8.72
C TYR A 172 2.47 -8.54 10.16
N LEU A 173 3.16 -7.88 11.07
CA LEU A 173 2.77 -7.74 12.47
C LEU A 173 2.10 -6.39 12.70
N LEU A 174 0.96 -6.36 13.39
CA LEU A 174 0.28 -5.11 13.74
C LEU A 174 1.13 -4.30 14.71
N THR A 175 1.55 -3.10 14.31
CA THR A 175 2.40 -2.21 15.12
C THR A 175 1.73 -0.89 15.48
N GLY A 176 0.66 -0.52 14.78
CA GLY A 176 -0.10 0.70 15.06
C GLY A 176 -1.57 0.55 14.74
N LYS A 177 -2.41 1.21 15.53
CA LYS A 177 -3.85 1.30 15.32
C LYS A 177 -4.34 2.65 15.81
N TRP A 178 -5.00 3.40 14.93
CA TRP A 178 -5.56 4.72 15.25
C TRP A 178 -7.03 4.75 14.87
N THR A 179 -7.84 5.38 15.72
CA THR A 179 -9.25 5.69 15.45
C THR A 179 -9.49 7.17 15.76
N PRO A 180 -10.46 7.82 15.10
CA PRO A 180 -10.87 9.19 15.45
C PRO A 180 -11.38 9.35 16.89
N LYS A 181 -11.73 8.26 17.57
CA LYS A 181 -12.22 8.28 18.96
C LYS A 181 -11.09 8.25 19.99
N ASP A 182 -9.98 7.60 19.64
CA ASP A 182 -8.93 7.24 20.60
C ASP A 182 -7.62 8.02 20.36
N SER A 183 -7.55 8.90 19.35
CA SER A 183 -6.34 9.64 18.98
C SER A 183 -6.66 10.95 18.24
N ASP A 184 -5.76 11.93 18.28
CA ASP A 184 -5.89 13.19 17.52
C ASP A 184 -5.49 13.06 16.04
N GLY A 185 -4.96 11.90 15.64
CA GLY A 185 -4.52 11.62 14.28
C GLY A 185 -3.62 10.38 14.21
N ILE A 186 -3.10 10.13 13.02
CA ILE A 186 -2.13 9.06 12.75
C ILE A 186 -0.74 9.57 13.14
N VAL A 187 -0.02 8.80 13.96
CA VAL A 187 1.36 9.11 14.37
C VAL A 187 2.24 7.88 14.23
N ALA A 188 3.23 7.93 13.35
CA ALA A 188 4.19 6.84 13.15
C ALA A 188 5.62 7.40 13.06
N ALA A 189 6.61 6.67 13.58
CA ALA A 189 8.02 7.09 13.53
C ALA A 189 8.74 6.69 12.23
N LEU A 190 8.19 5.71 11.50
CA LEU A 190 8.79 5.09 10.32
C LEU A 190 7.75 5.03 9.17
N PRO A 191 8.17 5.04 7.89
CA PRO A 191 9.57 5.09 7.41
C PRO A 191 10.27 6.44 7.65
N PHE A 192 9.51 7.47 7.99
CA PHE A 192 9.97 8.74 8.54
C PHE A 192 8.89 9.24 9.53
N PRO A 193 9.13 10.29 10.33
CA PRO A 193 8.11 10.84 11.22
C PRO A 193 6.85 11.28 10.45
N ILE A 194 5.75 10.56 10.66
CA ILE A 194 4.44 10.83 10.08
C ILE A 194 3.52 11.33 11.19
N ARG A 195 2.91 12.50 10.98
CA ARG A 195 1.81 13.01 11.79
C ARG A 195 0.72 13.58 10.89
N ILE A 196 -0.43 12.91 10.86
CA ILE A 196 -1.59 13.30 10.06
C ILE A 196 -2.79 13.47 11.02
N PRO A 197 -3.11 14.70 11.42
CA PRO A 197 -4.34 14.99 12.17
C PRO A 197 -5.59 14.52 11.44
N TRP A 198 -6.62 14.09 12.18
CA TRP A 198 -7.90 13.68 11.57
C TRP A 198 -8.57 14.80 10.78
N SER A 199 -8.40 16.05 11.19
CA SER A 199 -8.94 17.23 10.48
C SER A 199 -8.42 17.39 9.04
N GLU A 200 -7.36 16.68 8.67
CA GLU A 200 -6.84 16.67 7.30
C GLU A 200 -7.33 15.49 6.47
N LEU A 201 -8.01 14.55 7.14
CA LEU A 201 -8.66 13.39 6.56
C LEU A 201 -10.20 13.53 6.64
N GLU A 202 -10.67 14.74 6.91
CA GLU A 202 -12.07 15.14 6.87
C GLU A 202 -12.38 15.82 5.53
N PHE A 203 -13.63 15.71 5.10
CA PHE A 203 -14.22 16.39 3.94
C PHE A 203 -15.31 17.35 4.40
#